data_AF-A0A924DYP9-F1
#
_entry.id   AF-A0A924DYP9-F1
#
_cell.length_a   1.000
_cell.length_b   1.000
_cell.length_c   1.000
_cell.angle_alpha   90.00
_cell.angle_beta   90.00
_cell.angle_gamma   90.00
#
_symmetry.space_group_name_H-M   'P 1'
#
loop_
_entity.id
_entity.type
_entity.pdbx_description
1 polymer ?
#
loop_
_entity_poly.entity_id
_entity_poly.type
_entity_poly.pdbx_seq_one_letter_code
_entity_poly.pdbx_strand_id
1 'polypeptide(L)'
;MPLRLTFRTPSGNPQATVTLPDNAAPTQAIDVIISLADPVSELVQRGWLPPEGLTAMGDLQRLLFDRDAQGPFIRDGVDLQIPVGAFTPDLPLQGVLQAGPDGVPALTITIVSPATAAPAPVAPAQTAGGTEAAAAISQAEQVETYKTLFVLFKLAEGALIDVTKDDPYLMEPLRRLEKAKEIDINVDKAAWQLSAAGKAHHDQLKQQARQLIARFDIFGDVDDAGSTPRFGTGTGDDWRVAAYELAGTDPFYARFLLGLNDGEWRSLPDWTSTIDSSAWYDTVFAPILAAPGIDDIGRTRLQEAVRHGSDLVHETLEEERSAGINPQRDETANPYRDGTLT
;
A
#
# COMPACT_ATOMS: atom_id res chain seq x y z
N MET A 1 8.04 -28.27 3.24
CA MET A 1 9.35 -28.11 2.56
C MET A 1 9.77 -26.68 2.76
N PRO A 2 11.01 -26.43 3.17
CA PRO A 2 11.45 -25.12 3.61
C PRO A 2 11.66 -24.16 2.43
N LEU A 3 11.40 -22.87 2.64
CA LEU A 3 11.82 -21.82 1.71
C LEU A 3 13.35 -21.78 1.67
N ARG A 4 13.93 -21.84 0.47
CA ARG A 4 15.38 -21.79 0.27
C ARG A 4 15.76 -20.51 -0.46
N LEU A 5 16.58 -19.70 0.19
CA LEU A 5 17.14 -18.46 -0.34
C LEU A 5 18.54 -18.77 -0.87
N THR A 6 18.80 -18.58 -2.17
CA THR A 6 20.10 -18.87 -2.80
C THR A 6 20.69 -17.59 -3.40
N PHE A 7 21.91 -17.23 -3.02
CA PHE A 7 22.56 -15.99 -3.44
C PHE A 7 23.58 -16.24 -4.53
N ARG A 8 23.55 -15.46 -5.61
CA ARG A 8 24.48 -15.59 -6.73
C ARG A 8 25.14 -14.26 -7.08
N THR A 9 26.42 -14.32 -7.40
CA THR A 9 27.15 -13.18 -7.97
C THR A 9 26.90 -13.06 -9.47
N PRO A 10 27.26 -11.94 -10.12
CA PRO A 10 27.19 -11.81 -11.58
C PRO A 10 27.90 -12.95 -12.34
N SER A 11 28.89 -13.60 -11.71
CA SER A 11 29.60 -14.77 -12.26
C SER A 11 28.79 -16.08 -12.27
N GLY A 12 27.57 -16.08 -11.71
CA GLY A 12 26.67 -17.24 -11.64
C GLY A 12 26.94 -18.22 -10.50
N ASN A 13 28.06 -18.08 -9.77
CA ASN A 13 28.42 -18.95 -8.66
C ASN A 13 27.60 -18.63 -7.40
N PRO A 14 27.00 -19.64 -6.74
CA PRO A 14 26.29 -19.45 -5.48
C PRO A 14 27.27 -19.10 -4.37
N GLN A 15 27.01 -18.04 -3.61
CA GLN A 15 27.85 -17.61 -2.48
C GLN A 15 27.27 -17.93 -1.11
N ALA A 16 25.94 -18.04 -1.00
CA ALA A 16 25.28 -18.46 0.23
C ALA A 16 23.95 -19.14 -0.07
N THR A 17 23.52 -20.05 0.80
CA THR A 17 22.18 -20.67 0.76
C THR A 17 21.64 -20.70 2.17
N VAL A 18 20.45 -20.16 2.38
CA VAL A 18 19.77 -20.16 3.68
C VAL A 18 18.42 -20.82 3.55
N THR A 19 18.14 -21.75 4.45
CA THR A 19 16.92 -22.54 4.47
C THR A 19 16.10 -22.16 5.70
N LEU A 20 14.87 -21.68 5.52
CA LEU A 20 13.97 -21.33 6.62
C LEU A 20 13.39 -22.59 7.29
N PRO A 21 13.02 -22.56 8.58
CA PRO A 21 12.51 -23.74 9.28
C PRO A 21 11.11 -24.17 8.78
N ASP A 22 10.82 -25.48 8.87
CA ASP A 22 9.66 -26.15 8.24
C ASP A 22 8.27 -25.68 8.70
N ASN A 23 8.20 -24.95 9.81
CA ASN A 23 6.97 -24.44 10.42
C ASN A 23 6.49 -23.10 9.83
N ALA A 24 7.23 -22.50 8.89
CA ALA A 24 6.94 -21.16 8.38
C ALA A 24 6.05 -21.09 7.11
N ALA A 25 5.71 -22.20 6.44
CA ALA A 25 4.87 -22.15 5.24
C ALA A 25 4.06 -23.46 4.97
N PRO A 26 2.72 -23.40 4.80
CA PRO A 26 1.89 -24.55 4.46
C PRO A 26 1.73 -24.85 2.95
N THR A 27 2.43 -24.14 2.06
CA THR A 27 2.29 -24.26 0.59
C THR A 27 3.63 -24.55 -0.12
N GLN A 28 3.55 -24.92 -1.41
CA GLN A 28 4.68 -25.34 -2.27
C GLN A 28 5.96 -24.52 -2.03
N ALA A 29 7.10 -25.21 -1.90
CA ALA A 29 8.39 -24.55 -1.73
C ALA A 29 8.77 -23.78 -2.99
N ILE A 30 9.15 -22.52 -2.79
CA ILE A 30 9.68 -21.63 -3.83
C ILE A 30 11.13 -21.32 -3.45
N ASP A 31 12.04 -21.42 -4.40
CA ASP A 31 13.41 -20.93 -4.23
C ASP A 31 13.44 -19.44 -4.54
N VAL A 32 14.07 -18.61 -3.71
CA VAL A 32 14.32 -17.19 -4.07
C VAL A 32 15.80 -17.03 -4.37
N ILE A 33 16.11 -16.67 -5.60
CA ILE A 33 17.47 -16.46 -6.08
C ILE A 33 17.74 -14.96 -6.14
N ILE A 34 18.67 -14.46 -5.32
CA ILE A 34 19.04 -13.04 -5.34
C ILE A 34 20.38 -12.89 -6.07
N SER A 35 20.37 -12.06 -7.12
CA SER A 35 21.52 -11.74 -7.96
C SER A 35 21.88 -10.26 -7.84
N LEU A 36 23.17 -9.93 -7.88
CA LEU A 36 23.64 -8.55 -7.94
C LEU A 36 23.89 -8.17 -9.40
N ALA A 37 23.46 -6.99 -9.82
CA ALA A 37 23.81 -6.45 -11.14
C ALA A 37 25.27 -5.99 -11.18
N ASP A 38 25.73 -5.34 -10.11
CA ASP A 38 27.08 -4.78 -10.02
C ASP A 38 28.09 -5.78 -9.44
N PRO A 39 29.37 -5.69 -9.82
CA PRO A 39 30.43 -6.45 -9.19
C PRO A 39 30.52 -6.13 -7.68
N VAL A 40 30.73 -7.16 -6.85
CA VAL A 40 30.88 -6.99 -5.39
C VAL A 40 31.94 -5.96 -5.02
N SER A 41 33.05 -5.92 -5.78
CA SER A 41 34.13 -4.94 -5.57
C SER A 41 33.67 -3.49 -5.71
N GLU A 42 32.73 -3.21 -6.60
CA GLU A 42 32.18 -1.86 -6.76
C GLU A 42 31.24 -1.50 -5.61
N LEU A 43 30.41 -2.45 -5.16
CA LEU A 43 29.52 -2.26 -4.02
C LEU A 43 30.31 -2.01 -2.73
N VAL A 44 31.45 -2.70 -2.55
CA VAL A 44 32.38 -2.43 -1.44
C VAL A 44 32.99 -1.04 -1.56
N GLN A 45 33.46 -0.63 -2.74
CA GLN A 45 34.02 0.71 -2.95
C GLN A 45 33.00 1.83 -2.67
N ARG A 46 31.72 1.60 -2.97
CA ARG A 46 30.63 2.54 -2.70
C ARG A 46 30.17 2.51 -1.22
N GLY A 47 30.72 1.63 -0.40
CA GLY A 47 30.37 1.49 1.02
C GLY A 47 29.04 0.77 1.28
N TRP A 48 28.50 0.08 0.27
CA TRP A 48 27.25 -0.67 0.37
C TRP A 48 27.47 -2.07 0.95
N LEU A 49 28.68 -2.60 0.80
CA LEU A 49 29.11 -3.86 1.40
C LEU A 49 30.38 -3.65 2.23
N PRO A 50 30.59 -4.46 3.28
CA PRO A 50 31.83 -4.40 4.06
C PRO A 50 33.03 -4.87 3.22
N PRO A 51 34.28 -4.53 3.60
CA PRO A 51 35.50 -4.85 2.84
C PRO A 51 35.68 -6.34 2.55
N GLU A 52 35.21 -7.19 3.45
CA GLU A 52 35.16 -8.65 3.35
C GLU A 52 34.15 -9.20 2.33
N GLY A 53 33.25 -8.36 1.80
CA GLY A 53 32.20 -8.74 0.86
C GLY A 53 30.94 -9.33 1.52
N LEU A 54 30.12 -10.04 0.74
CA LEU A 54 28.92 -10.70 1.21
C LEU A 54 29.28 -12.05 1.85
N THR A 55 29.43 -12.08 3.17
CA THR A 55 29.85 -13.30 3.89
C THR A 55 28.73 -13.91 4.74
N ALA A 56 27.70 -13.12 5.07
CA ALA A 56 26.56 -13.57 5.87
C ALA A 56 25.23 -12.98 5.39
N MET A 57 24.12 -13.60 5.81
CA MET A 57 22.76 -13.09 5.60
C MET A 57 22.59 -11.65 6.13
N GLY A 58 23.31 -11.29 7.20
CA GLY A 58 23.31 -9.93 7.74
C GLY A 58 23.83 -8.88 6.74
N ASP A 59 24.79 -9.24 5.89
CA ASP A 59 25.34 -8.31 4.89
C ASP A 59 24.34 -8.05 3.76
N LEU A 60 23.59 -9.09 3.38
CA LEU A 60 22.49 -8.95 2.43
C LEU A 60 21.34 -8.11 3.02
N GLN A 61 20.98 -8.36 4.28
CA GLN A 61 19.94 -7.58 4.93
C GLN A 61 20.31 -6.10 4.97
N ARG A 62 21.59 -5.76 5.20
CA ARG A 62 22.09 -4.37 5.15
C ARG A 62 22.16 -3.79 3.75
N LEU A 63 22.35 -4.64 2.74
CA LEU A 63 22.34 -4.23 1.33
C LEU A 63 20.93 -3.88 0.86
N LEU A 64 19.96 -4.72 1.22
CA LEU A 64 18.58 -4.61 0.79
C LEU A 64 17.74 -3.68 1.65
N PHE A 65 18.00 -3.69 2.96
CA PHE A 65 17.16 -3.02 3.94
C PHE A 65 17.97 -2.03 4.77
N ASP A 66 17.48 -0.80 4.82
CA ASP A 66 17.80 0.10 5.92
C ASP A 66 16.83 -0.19 7.07
N ARG A 67 17.13 0.38 8.24
CA ARG A 67 16.30 0.23 9.43
C ARG A 67 16.00 1.58 10.02
N ASP A 68 14.73 1.86 10.24
CA ASP A 68 14.26 3.01 11.00
C ASP A 68 13.52 2.54 12.26
N ALA A 69 12.80 3.47 12.88
CA ALA A 69 11.97 3.20 14.04
C ALA A 69 10.74 2.30 13.75
N GLN A 70 10.39 2.07 12.48
CA GLN A 70 9.27 1.23 12.02
C GLN A 70 9.72 -0.18 11.61
N GLY A 71 11.02 -0.39 11.42
CA GLY A 71 11.60 -1.69 11.14
C GLY A 71 12.48 -1.68 9.89
N PRO A 72 12.74 -2.85 9.28
CA PRO A 72 13.50 -2.91 8.04
C PRO A 72 12.63 -2.45 6.86
N PHE A 73 13.13 -1.49 6.07
CA PHE A 73 12.50 -1.03 4.82
C PHE A 73 13.52 -1.11 3.69
N ILE A 74 13.05 -1.23 2.43
CA ILE A 74 13.95 -1.34 1.28
C ILE A 74 14.76 -0.05 1.16
N ARG A 75 16.08 -0.18 1.17
CA ARG A 75 17.01 0.95 1.15
C ARG A 75 16.82 1.82 -0.11
N ASP A 76 16.85 3.13 0.08
CA ASP A 76 16.71 4.08 -1.04
C ASP A 76 17.79 3.85 -2.11
N GLY A 77 17.35 3.82 -3.37
CA GLY A 77 18.20 3.56 -4.52
C GLY A 77 18.44 2.07 -4.81
N VAL A 78 17.87 1.15 -4.04
CA VAL A 78 17.87 -0.28 -4.37
C VAL A 78 16.69 -0.59 -5.29
N ASP A 79 16.97 -0.78 -6.58
CA ASP A 79 15.96 -1.26 -7.52
C ASP A 79 15.96 -2.80 -7.55
N LEU A 80 14.81 -3.39 -7.23
CA LEU A 80 14.58 -4.82 -7.33
C LEU A 80 13.96 -5.14 -8.69
N GLN A 81 14.66 -5.90 -9.51
CA GLN A 81 14.18 -6.34 -10.82
C GLN A 81 13.93 -7.84 -10.84
N ILE A 82 12.83 -8.23 -11.46
CA ILE A 82 12.50 -9.61 -11.81
C ILE A 82 12.60 -9.78 -13.33
N PRO A 83 12.64 -11.01 -13.87
CA PRO A 83 12.79 -11.23 -15.31
C PRO A 83 11.73 -10.56 -16.18
N VAL A 84 10.56 -10.26 -15.61
CA VAL A 84 9.43 -9.62 -16.29
C VAL A 84 9.34 -8.10 -16.06
N GLY A 85 10.30 -7.48 -15.37
CA GLY A 85 10.33 -6.04 -15.12
C GLY A 85 10.69 -5.66 -13.68
N ALA A 86 10.27 -4.48 -13.22
CA ALA A 86 10.44 -4.07 -11.83
C ALA A 86 9.62 -4.99 -10.90
N PHE A 87 10.21 -5.35 -9.76
CA PHE A 87 9.49 -6.09 -8.73
C PHE A 87 8.51 -5.15 -8.03
N THR A 88 7.22 -5.50 -8.07
CA THR A 88 6.20 -4.87 -7.25
C THR A 88 5.64 -5.88 -6.24
N PRO A 89 5.40 -5.50 -4.98
CA PRO A 89 4.90 -6.42 -3.94
C PRO A 89 3.59 -7.11 -4.31
N ASP A 90 2.76 -6.46 -5.12
CA ASP A 90 1.44 -6.93 -5.53
C ASP A 90 1.45 -7.84 -6.76
N LEU A 91 2.62 -8.11 -7.36
CA LEU A 91 2.70 -8.89 -8.59
C LEU A 91 2.44 -10.38 -8.31
N PRO A 92 1.51 -11.04 -9.03
CA PRO A 92 1.24 -12.46 -8.81
C PRO A 92 2.46 -13.32 -9.11
N LEU A 93 2.94 -14.05 -8.09
CA LEU A 93 4.16 -14.86 -8.17
C LEU A 93 4.12 -15.89 -9.31
N GLN A 94 2.95 -16.43 -9.62
CA GLN A 94 2.75 -17.49 -10.63
C GLN A 94 3.24 -17.10 -12.04
N GLY A 95 3.27 -15.81 -12.38
CA GLY A 95 3.75 -15.31 -13.67
C GLY A 95 5.27 -15.03 -13.72
N VAL A 96 5.95 -15.10 -12.57
CA VAL A 96 7.36 -14.70 -12.41
C VAL A 96 8.27 -15.87 -12.07
N LEU A 97 7.70 -16.93 -11.49
CA LEU A 97 8.45 -18.13 -11.14
C LEU A 97 9.01 -18.81 -12.40
N GLN A 98 10.31 -19.07 -12.38
CA GLN A 98 11.04 -19.79 -13.41
C GLN A 98 11.45 -21.17 -12.90
N ALA A 99 11.79 -22.09 -13.79
CA ALA A 99 12.37 -23.37 -13.37
C ALA A 99 13.76 -23.11 -12.73
N GLY A 100 13.90 -23.41 -11.45
CA GLY A 100 15.17 -23.32 -10.73
C GLY A 100 16.15 -24.42 -11.16
N PRO A 101 17.41 -24.34 -10.69
CA PRO A 101 18.47 -25.29 -11.05
C PRO A 101 18.15 -26.75 -10.74
N ASP A 102 17.37 -26.98 -9.68
CA ASP A 102 16.98 -28.30 -9.19
C ASP A 102 15.56 -28.70 -9.65
N GLY A 103 14.95 -27.95 -10.60
CA GLY A 103 13.58 -28.15 -11.07
C GLY A 103 12.48 -27.60 -10.14
N VAL A 104 12.86 -26.99 -9.01
CA VAL A 104 11.96 -26.29 -8.08
C VAL A 104 11.62 -24.91 -8.66
N PRO A 105 10.35 -24.44 -8.60
CA PRO A 105 10.01 -23.08 -9.00
C PRO A 105 10.83 -22.05 -8.23
N ALA A 106 11.48 -21.13 -8.96
CA ALA A 106 12.38 -20.14 -8.41
C ALA A 106 11.99 -18.72 -8.83
N LEU A 107 11.98 -17.78 -7.89
CA LEU A 107 11.88 -16.35 -8.11
C LEU A 107 13.29 -15.76 -8.17
N THR A 108 13.70 -15.21 -9.32
CA THR A 108 14.99 -14.51 -9.41
C THR A 108 14.79 -13.01 -9.25
N ILE A 109 15.48 -12.42 -8.27
CA ILE A 109 15.49 -10.98 -8.01
C ILE A 109 16.89 -10.45 -8.27
N THR A 110 17.02 -9.47 -9.14
CA THR A 110 18.27 -8.76 -9.44
C THR A 110 18.25 -7.42 -8.73
N ILE A 111 19.28 -7.16 -7.93
CA ILE A 111 19.49 -5.87 -7.27
C ILE A 111 20.29 -4.99 -8.22
N VAL A 112 19.70 -3.85 -8.60
CA VAL A 112 20.34 -2.84 -9.45
C VAL A 112 20.65 -1.62 -8.58
N SER A 113 21.91 -1.19 -8.54
CA SER A 113 22.26 0.09 -7.90
C SER A 113 22.02 1.25 -8.88
N PRO A 114 21.70 2.45 -8.39
CA PRO A 114 21.45 3.58 -9.27
C PRO A 114 22.78 4.07 -9.87
N ALA A 115 22.77 4.40 -11.16
CA ALA A 115 23.94 4.94 -11.83
C ALA A 115 24.37 6.26 -11.16
N THR A 116 25.59 6.28 -10.62
CA THR A 116 26.16 7.42 -9.89
C THR A 116 26.16 8.68 -10.77
N ALA A 117 25.23 9.61 -10.53
CA ALA A 117 25.39 10.99 -10.96
C ALA A 117 26.46 11.65 -10.09
N ALA A 118 27.43 12.32 -10.73
CA ALA A 118 28.57 12.94 -10.06
C ALA A 118 28.12 13.94 -8.97
N PRO A 119 28.83 14.02 -7.82
CA PRO A 119 28.42 14.87 -6.71
C PRO A 119 28.58 16.36 -7.04
N ALA A 120 27.51 17.13 -6.93
CA ALA A 120 27.52 18.58 -7.00
C ALA A 120 28.12 19.20 -5.71
N PRO A 121 28.75 20.39 -5.78
CA PRO A 121 29.49 20.96 -4.66
C PRO A 121 28.56 21.48 -3.57
N VAL A 122 28.96 21.22 -2.32
CA VAL A 122 28.22 21.52 -1.08
C VAL A 122 28.23 23.03 -0.79
N ALA A 123 27.05 23.61 -0.56
CA ALA A 123 26.87 24.94 0.05
C ALA A 123 26.34 24.79 1.49
N PRO A 124 26.62 25.74 2.41
CA PRO A 124 26.59 25.47 3.84
C PRO A 124 25.20 25.61 4.49
N ALA A 125 25.04 24.76 5.50
CA ALA A 125 24.00 24.65 6.54
C ALA A 125 22.91 25.73 6.63
N GLN A 126 21.66 25.26 6.54
CA GLN A 126 20.52 25.86 7.24
C GLN A 126 19.82 24.81 8.09
N THR A 127 19.46 25.25 9.28
CA THR A 127 18.85 24.52 10.39
C THR A 127 17.34 24.37 10.23
N ALA A 128 16.83 23.22 10.70
CA ALA A 128 15.47 22.92 11.17
C ALA A 128 14.33 22.85 10.15
N GLY A 129 13.58 21.75 10.21
CA GLY A 129 12.27 21.56 9.57
C GLY A 129 12.19 20.23 8.83
N GLY A 130 11.50 19.25 9.42
CA GLY A 130 11.42 17.88 8.89
C GLY A 130 10.63 17.76 7.58
N THR A 131 11.05 16.81 6.75
CA THR A 131 10.22 15.91 5.93
C THR A 131 11.17 14.92 5.26
N GLU A 132 11.20 13.67 5.72
CA GLU A 132 11.88 12.58 5.03
C GLU A 132 10.92 11.98 4.01
N ALA A 133 11.32 12.07 2.73
CA ALA A 133 10.52 11.71 1.59
C ALA A 133 10.78 10.25 1.18
N ALA A 134 9.77 9.40 1.34
CA ALA A 134 9.47 8.44 0.28
C ALA A 134 9.11 9.25 -0.97
N ALA A 135 9.55 8.81 -2.16
CA ALA A 135 9.38 9.51 -3.44
C ALA A 135 8.03 10.24 -3.51
N ALA A 136 8.05 11.56 -3.29
CA ALA A 136 6.85 12.35 -3.15
C ALA A 136 6.19 12.44 -4.54
N ILE A 137 5.24 11.54 -4.79
CA ILE A 137 4.24 11.72 -5.83
C ILE A 137 3.70 13.13 -5.60
N SER A 138 3.83 13.99 -6.60
CA SER A 138 3.38 15.38 -6.45
C SER A 138 1.90 15.38 -6.07
N GLN A 139 1.46 16.35 -5.27
CA GLN A 139 0.04 16.48 -4.91
C GLN A 139 -0.88 16.44 -6.13
N ALA A 140 -0.43 17.00 -7.26
CA ALA A 140 -1.13 16.93 -8.54
C ALA A 140 -1.29 15.50 -9.06
N GLU A 141 -0.25 14.67 -8.97
CA GLU A 141 -0.27 13.28 -9.41
C GLU A 141 -1.12 12.39 -8.48
N GLN A 142 -1.16 12.67 -7.18
CA GLN A 142 -2.09 12.02 -6.25
C GLN A 142 -3.55 12.34 -6.60
N VAL A 143 -3.85 13.62 -6.87
CA VAL A 143 -5.19 14.05 -7.30
C VAL A 143 -5.61 13.33 -8.58
N GLU A 144 -4.74 13.24 -9.59
CA GLU A 144 -5.03 12.48 -10.82
C GLU A 144 -5.26 10.98 -10.57
N THR A 145 -4.58 10.41 -9.57
CA THR A 145 -4.82 9.03 -9.13
C THR A 145 -6.22 8.89 -8.54
N TYR A 146 -6.62 9.79 -7.64
CA TYR A 146 -7.96 9.80 -7.05
C TYR A 146 -9.07 10.01 -8.09
N LYS A 147 -8.87 10.90 -9.09
CA LYS A 147 -9.80 11.05 -10.22
C LYS A 147 -9.98 9.75 -10.97
N THR A 148 -8.89 9.05 -11.26
CA THR A 148 -8.89 7.76 -11.98
C THR A 148 -9.68 6.71 -11.20
N LEU A 149 -9.45 6.59 -9.89
CA LEU A 149 -10.21 5.68 -9.02
C LEU A 149 -11.70 6.03 -8.96
N PHE A 150 -12.03 7.33 -8.89
CA PHE A 150 -13.42 7.77 -8.89
C PHE A 150 -14.16 7.38 -10.16
N VAL A 151 -13.54 7.59 -11.34
CA VAL A 151 -14.11 7.19 -12.63
C VAL A 151 -14.31 5.67 -12.71
N LEU A 152 -13.34 4.89 -12.24
CA LEU A 152 -13.45 3.42 -12.16
C LEU A 152 -14.69 3.01 -11.34
N PHE A 153 -14.88 3.60 -10.15
CA PHE A 153 -16.06 3.34 -9.31
C PHE A 153 -17.36 3.78 -9.99
N LYS A 154 -17.39 4.94 -10.66
CA LYS A 154 -18.59 5.38 -11.39
C LYS A 154 -18.97 4.44 -12.52
N LEU A 155 -18.00 3.92 -13.27
CA LEU A 155 -18.24 2.91 -14.29
C LEU A 155 -18.75 1.59 -13.67
N ALA A 156 -18.23 1.19 -12.51
CA ALA A 156 -18.72 0.04 -11.75
C ALA A 156 -20.19 0.20 -11.29
N GLU A 157 -20.56 1.43 -10.91
CA GLU A 157 -21.92 1.82 -10.54
C GLU A 157 -22.87 1.94 -11.76
N GLY A 158 -22.35 1.82 -12.99
CA GLY A 158 -23.13 1.85 -14.23
C GLY A 158 -23.29 3.25 -14.84
N ALA A 159 -22.41 4.20 -14.50
CA ALA A 159 -22.39 5.51 -15.17
C ALA A 159 -22.19 5.33 -16.69
N LEU A 160 -23.00 6.05 -17.48
CA LEU A 160 -22.91 6.04 -18.93
C LEU A 160 -22.06 7.22 -19.41
N ILE A 161 -20.80 6.94 -19.73
CA ILE A 161 -19.86 7.93 -20.27
C ILE A 161 -19.74 7.71 -21.78
N ASP A 162 -20.31 8.61 -22.57
CA ASP A 162 -20.36 8.55 -24.04
C ASP A 162 -18.96 8.62 -24.64
N VAL A 163 -18.56 7.62 -25.45
CA VAL A 163 -17.22 7.58 -26.06
C VAL A 163 -17.07 8.53 -27.25
N THR A 164 -18.18 9.08 -27.75
CA THR A 164 -18.21 9.99 -28.90
C THR A 164 -18.12 11.45 -28.51
N LYS A 165 -18.17 11.74 -27.20
CA LYS A 165 -18.09 13.09 -26.65
C LYS A 165 -16.81 13.24 -25.86
N ASP A 166 -16.05 14.26 -26.21
CA ASP A 166 -14.90 14.67 -25.41
C ASP A 166 -15.40 15.42 -24.17
N ASP A 167 -15.32 14.77 -23.01
CA ASP A 167 -15.42 15.45 -21.72
C ASP A 167 -13.99 15.79 -21.25
N PRO A 168 -13.61 17.08 -21.23
CA PRO A 168 -12.25 17.49 -20.90
C PRO A 168 -11.83 17.07 -19.49
N TYR A 169 -12.77 16.86 -18.57
CA TYR A 169 -12.49 16.45 -17.19
C TYR A 169 -12.24 14.94 -17.07
N LEU A 170 -12.66 14.14 -18.05
CA LEU A 170 -12.55 12.68 -18.02
C LEU A 170 -11.48 12.11 -18.94
N MET A 171 -10.99 12.89 -19.91
CA MET A 171 -10.05 12.39 -20.94
C MET A 171 -8.81 11.72 -20.34
N GLU A 172 -8.17 12.33 -19.36
CA GLU A 172 -6.94 11.80 -18.77
C GLU A 172 -7.19 10.56 -17.89
N PRO A 173 -8.17 10.56 -16.95
CA PRO A 173 -8.59 9.34 -16.25
C PRO A 173 -8.96 8.18 -17.18
N LEU A 174 -9.76 8.43 -18.22
CA LEU A 174 -10.19 7.40 -19.17
C LEU A 174 -9.00 6.85 -19.97
N ARG A 175 -8.07 7.72 -20.41
CA ARG A 175 -6.84 7.29 -21.10
C ARG A 175 -5.98 6.39 -20.22
N ARG A 176 -5.88 6.69 -18.92
CA ARG A 176 -5.12 5.86 -17.97
C ARG A 176 -5.76 4.48 -17.79
N LEU A 177 -7.08 4.45 -17.57
CA LEU A 177 -7.84 3.20 -17.46
C LEU A 177 -7.78 2.36 -18.74
N GLU A 178 -7.89 3.00 -19.90
CA GLU A 178 -7.78 2.33 -21.21
C GLU A 178 -6.37 1.75 -21.41
N LYS A 179 -5.32 2.53 -21.10
CA LYS A 179 -3.92 2.06 -21.16
C LYS A 179 -3.68 0.88 -20.22
N ALA A 180 -4.33 0.87 -19.05
CA ALA A 180 -4.31 -0.23 -18.09
C ALA A 180 -5.20 -1.42 -18.49
N LYS A 181 -5.99 -1.29 -19.57
CA LYS A 181 -6.98 -2.27 -20.05
C LYS A 181 -8.10 -2.54 -19.04
N GLU A 182 -8.41 -1.56 -18.21
CA GLU A 182 -9.45 -1.65 -17.17
C GLU A 182 -10.83 -1.25 -17.69
N ILE A 183 -10.89 -0.56 -18.83
CA ILE A 183 -12.13 -0.19 -19.50
C ILE A 183 -12.11 -0.62 -20.95
N ASP A 184 -13.31 -0.87 -21.48
CA ASP A 184 -13.56 -1.18 -22.89
C ASP A 184 -14.77 -0.37 -23.39
N ILE A 185 -14.96 -0.33 -24.71
CA ILE A 185 -16.12 0.31 -25.33
C ILE A 185 -17.30 -0.67 -25.37
N ASN A 186 -18.42 -0.27 -24.78
CA ASN A 186 -19.72 -0.88 -25.04
C ASN A 186 -20.29 -0.34 -26.35
N VAL A 187 -20.17 -1.11 -27.43
CA VAL A 187 -20.58 -0.70 -28.78
C VAL A 187 -22.09 -0.41 -28.86
N ASP A 188 -22.92 -1.19 -28.17
CA ASP A 188 -24.37 -1.04 -28.20
C ASP A 188 -24.84 0.27 -27.53
N LYS A 189 -24.09 0.74 -26.53
CA LYS A 189 -24.40 1.96 -25.78
C LYS A 189 -23.57 3.17 -26.22
N ALA A 190 -22.60 2.97 -27.12
CA ALA A 190 -21.57 3.96 -27.43
C ALA A 190 -20.95 4.58 -26.16
N ALA A 191 -20.69 3.75 -25.14
CA ALA A 191 -20.25 4.22 -23.83
C ALA A 191 -19.08 3.39 -23.29
N TRP A 192 -18.25 3.99 -22.43
CA TRP A 192 -17.24 3.27 -21.67
C TRP A 192 -17.89 2.30 -20.68
N GLN A 193 -17.26 1.15 -20.47
CA GLN A 193 -17.64 0.17 -19.44
C GLN A 193 -16.39 -0.45 -18.83
N LEU A 194 -16.52 -1.04 -17.64
CA LEU A 194 -15.43 -1.84 -17.07
C LEU A 194 -15.18 -3.09 -17.91
N SER A 195 -13.90 -3.37 -18.15
CA SER A 195 -13.44 -4.67 -18.63
C SER A 195 -13.47 -5.71 -17.49
N ALA A 196 -13.12 -6.96 -17.78
CA ALA A 196 -12.91 -7.97 -16.74
C ALA A 196 -11.77 -7.57 -15.78
N ALA A 197 -10.70 -6.95 -16.29
CA ALA A 197 -9.58 -6.48 -15.48
C ALA A 197 -9.99 -5.29 -14.61
N GLY A 198 -10.74 -4.33 -15.15
CA GLY A 198 -11.23 -3.21 -14.35
C GLY A 198 -12.23 -3.64 -13.27
N LYS A 199 -13.07 -4.64 -13.55
CA LYS A 199 -13.93 -5.24 -12.53
C LYS A 199 -13.11 -5.89 -11.41
N ALA A 200 -12.07 -6.64 -11.75
CA ALA A 200 -11.19 -7.25 -10.75
C ALA A 200 -10.46 -6.19 -9.90
N HIS A 201 -9.97 -5.11 -10.53
CA HIS A 201 -9.34 -4.00 -9.82
C HIS A 201 -10.33 -3.30 -8.87
N HIS A 202 -11.54 -3.00 -9.34
CA HIS A 202 -12.61 -2.45 -8.51
C HIS A 202 -12.93 -3.37 -7.31
N ASP A 203 -13.06 -4.68 -7.53
CA ASP A 203 -13.35 -5.64 -6.45
C ASP A 203 -12.19 -5.73 -5.44
N GLN A 204 -10.93 -5.60 -5.90
CA GLN A 204 -9.75 -5.47 -5.04
C GLN A 204 -9.79 -4.19 -4.20
N LEU A 205 -10.15 -3.04 -4.78
CA LEU A 205 -10.28 -1.78 -4.05
C LEU A 205 -11.38 -1.87 -2.98
N LYS A 206 -12.52 -2.50 -3.29
CA LYS A 206 -13.56 -2.78 -2.29
C LYS A 206 -13.06 -3.71 -1.18
N GLN A 207 -12.24 -4.70 -1.52
CA GLN A 207 -11.64 -5.58 -0.52
C GLN A 207 -10.64 -4.82 0.37
N GLN A 208 -9.83 -3.93 -0.19
CA GLN A 208 -8.93 -3.05 0.57
C GLN A 208 -9.72 -2.15 1.52
N ALA A 209 -10.82 -1.53 1.07
CA ALA A 209 -11.70 -0.73 1.92
C ALA A 209 -12.23 -1.53 3.11
N ARG A 210 -12.72 -2.77 2.88
CA ARG A 210 -13.17 -3.66 3.96
C ARG A 210 -12.06 -3.98 4.96
N GLN A 211 -10.83 -4.18 4.49
CA GLN A 211 -9.68 -4.43 5.36
C GLN A 211 -9.34 -3.19 6.20
N LEU A 212 -9.42 -2.00 5.62
CA LEU A 212 -9.23 -0.75 6.36
C LEU A 212 -10.29 -0.60 7.46
N ILE A 213 -11.57 -0.84 7.15
CA ILE A 213 -12.65 -0.82 8.14
C ILE A 213 -12.38 -1.85 9.24
N ALA A 214 -12.12 -3.10 8.87
CA ALA A 214 -11.90 -4.19 9.84
C ALA A 214 -10.73 -3.91 10.79
N ARG A 215 -9.68 -3.25 10.31
CA ARG A 215 -8.47 -2.98 11.09
C ARG A 215 -8.54 -1.70 11.90
N PHE A 216 -9.19 -0.66 11.37
CA PHE A 216 -9.01 0.70 11.90
C PHE A 216 -10.29 1.37 12.39
N ASP A 217 -11.47 0.85 12.05
CA ASP A 217 -12.74 1.49 12.43
C ASP A 217 -12.93 1.59 13.96
N ILE A 218 -12.34 0.66 14.72
CA ILE A 218 -12.33 0.71 16.18
C ILE A 218 -11.65 1.96 16.75
N PHE A 219 -10.74 2.59 16.00
CA PHE A 219 -10.06 3.82 16.41
C PHE A 219 -10.83 5.09 16.07
N GLY A 220 -12.05 4.98 15.54
CA GLY A 220 -12.90 6.15 15.25
C GLY A 220 -13.45 6.85 16.50
N ASP A 221 -13.29 6.24 17.67
CA ASP A 221 -13.82 6.72 18.95
C ASP A 221 -12.97 6.15 20.09
N VAL A 222 -11.86 6.81 20.40
CA VAL A 222 -10.92 6.42 21.45
C VAL A 222 -11.04 7.36 22.63
N ASP A 223 -11.49 6.84 23.77
CA ASP A 223 -11.47 7.54 25.05
C ASP A 223 -10.21 7.17 25.84
N ASP A 224 -9.34 8.16 26.00
CA ASP A 224 -8.01 8.02 26.59
C ASP A 224 -7.90 8.56 28.02
N ALA A 225 -9.02 8.89 28.69
CA ALA A 225 -8.98 9.54 30.01
C ALA A 225 -8.44 8.66 31.16
N GLY A 226 -8.17 7.36 30.91
CA GLY A 226 -7.74 6.38 31.90
C GLY A 226 -6.40 5.70 31.60
N SER A 227 -6.01 4.74 32.44
CA SER A 227 -4.79 3.95 32.20
C SER A 227 -4.88 3.05 30.96
N THR A 228 -6.10 2.62 30.63
CA THR A 228 -6.38 1.75 29.48
C THR A 228 -7.33 2.49 28.54
N PRO A 229 -7.02 2.57 27.24
CA PRO A 229 -7.90 3.20 26.27
C PRO A 229 -9.20 2.40 26.13
N ARG A 230 -10.30 3.12 25.96
CA ARG A 230 -11.63 2.55 25.68
C ARG A 230 -12.05 2.92 24.27
N PHE A 231 -12.83 2.05 23.64
CA PHE A 231 -13.25 2.23 22.25
C PHE A 231 -14.77 2.25 22.16
N GLY A 232 -15.34 3.02 21.24
CA GLY A 232 -16.78 2.98 20.98
C GLY A 232 -17.64 3.54 22.11
N THR A 233 -17.13 4.54 22.83
CA THR A 233 -17.80 5.16 23.98
C THR A 233 -18.88 6.19 23.61
N GLY A 234 -18.88 6.65 22.36
CA GLY A 234 -19.65 7.78 21.85
C GLY A 234 -19.11 9.16 22.24
N THR A 235 -17.98 9.21 22.95
CA THR A 235 -17.40 10.44 23.51
C THR A 235 -15.89 10.56 23.32
N GLY A 236 -15.25 9.58 22.69
CA GLY A 236 -13.82 9.57 22.42
C GLY A 236 -13.47 10.36 21.15
N ASP A 237 -12.17 10.51 20.94
CA ASP A 237 -11.61 11.21 19.78
C ASP A 237 -11.37 10.23 18.62
N ASP A 238 -11.43 10.72 17.37
CA ASP A 238 -11.08 9.93 16.19
C ASP A 238 -9.56 9.85 16.03
N TRP A 239 -9.00 8.67 16.29
CA TRP A 239 -7.56 8.39 16.18
C TRP A 239 -7.22 7.58 14.93
N ARG A 240 -8.14 7.44 13.96
CA ARG A 240 -7.91 6.65 12.74
C ARG A 240 -6.74 7.17 11.92
N VAL A 241 -6.58 8.48 11.80
CA VAL A 241 -5.47 9.10 11.05
C VAL A 241 -4.12 8.67 11.65
N ALA A 242 -3.92 8.89 12.94
CA ALA A 242 -2.70 8.47 13.61
C ALA A 242 -2.49 6.94 13.52
N ALA A 243 -3.55 6.15 13.62
CA ALA A 243 -3.47 4.69 13.46
C ALA A 243 -3.06 4.27 12.03
N TYR A 244 -3.54 4.97 11.00
CA TYR A 244 -3.09 4.77 9.61
C TYR A 244 -1.60 5.09 9.47
N GLU A 245 -1.18 6.26 9.96
CA GLU A 245 0.22 6.71 9.92
C GLU A 245 1.14 5.70 10.62
N LEU A 246 0.75 5.22 11.81
CA LEU A 246 1.54 4.25 12.56
C LEU A 246 1.66 2.92 11.82
N ALA A 247 0.65 2.55 11.04
CA ALA A 247 0.64 1.34 10.22
C ALA A 247 1.25 1.53 8.82
N GLY A 248 1.81 2.72 8.51
CA GLY A 248 2.37 3.03 7.18
C GLY A 248 1.31 3.10 6.07
N THR A 249 0.05 3.35 6.43
CA THR A 249 -1.07 3.53 5.49
C THR A 249 -1.28 5.02 5.24
N ASP A 250 -1.36 5.44 3.98
CA ASP A 250 -1.67 6.83 3.62
C ASP A 250 -3.10 7.21 4.07
N PRO A 251 -3.27 8.16 5.00
CA PRO A 251 -4.60 8.59 5.47
C PRO A 251 -5.48 9.18 4.37
N PHE A 252 -4.89 9.87 3.39
CA PHE A 252 -5.64 10.49 2.29
C PHE A 252 -6.21 9.43 1.36
N TYR A 253 -5.38 8.46 0.94
CA TYR A 253 -5.85 7.30 0.18
C TYR A 253 -6.91 6.50 0.95
N ALA A 254 -6.69 6.24 2.24
CA ALA A 254 -7.65 5.52 3.07
C ALA A 254 -9.02 6.24 3.11
N ARG A 255 -9.02 7.55 3.41
CA ARG A 255 -10.25 8.37 3.42
C ARG A 255 -10.97 8.35 2.08
N PHE A 256 -10.22 8.50 0.99
CA PHE A 256 -10.79 8.52 -0.35
C PHE A 256 -11.43 7.19 -0.71
N LEU A 257 -10.71 6.09 -0.47
CA LEU A 257 -11.19 4.74 -0.76
C LEU A 257 -12.41 4.36 0.08
N LEU A 258 -12.42 4.73 1.37
CA LEU A 258 -13.57 4.50 2.25
C LEU A 258 -14.80 5.29 1.79
N GLY A 259 -14.64 6.58 1.43
CA GLY A 259 -15.75 7.38 0.90
C GLY A 259 -16.35 6.82 -0.39
N LEU A 260 -15.50 6.28 -1.28
CA LEU A 260 -15.94 5.54 -2.48
C LEU A 260 -16.71 4.26 -2.12
N ASN A 261 -16.16 3.44 -1.22
CA ASN A 261 -16.77 2.19 -0.80
C ASN A 261 -18.14 2.39 -0.13
N ASP A 262 -18.25 3.41 0.70
CA ASP A 262 -19.46 3.71 1.47
C ASP A 262 -20.53 4.42 0.61
N GLY A 263 -20.16 4.82 -0.62
CA GLY A 263 -21.06 5.49 -1.55
C GLY A 263 -21.37 6.93 -1.15
N GLU A 264 -20.53 7.58 -0.35
CA GLU A 264 -20.68 8.96 0.12
C GLU A 264 -20.91 9.93 -1.05
N TRP A 265 -20.25 9.65 -2.18
CA TRP A 265 -20.28 10.46 -3.39
C TRP A 265 -21.07 9.82 -4.53
N ARG A 266 -21.89 8.80 -4.24
CA ARG A 266 -22.69 8.10 -5.25
C ARG A 266 -23.60 9.06 -6.02
N SER A 267 -24.25 9.97 -5.29
CA SER A 267 -25.25 10.92 -5.81
C SER A 267 -24.70 12.31 -6.13
N LEU A 268 -23.38 12.49 -6.25
CA LEU A 268 -22.81 13.79 -6.61
C LEU A 268 -23.38 14.27 -7.97
N PRO A 269 -24.11 15.39 -8.01
CA PRO A 269 -24.51 16.00 -9.27
C PRO A 269 -23.27 16.53 -9.99
N ASP A 270 -23.29 16.54 -11.31
CA ASP A 270 -22.19 17.07 -12.15
C ASP A 270 -20.80 16.55 -11.73
N TRP A 271 -20.75 15.27 -11.33
CA TRP A 271 -19.57 14.65 -10.73
C TRP A 271 -18.34 14.76 -11.63
N THR A 272 -18.50 14.78 -12.96
CA THR A 272 -17.38 14.87 -13.91
C THR A 272 -16.59 16.17 -13.74
N SER A 273 -17.26 17.30 -13.54
CA SER A 273 -16.62 18.58 -13.23
C SER A 273 -16.20 18.69 -11.76
N THR A 274 -16.92 18.05 -10.85
CA THR A 274 -16.66 18.11 -9.41
C THR A 274 -15.31 17.46 -9.06
N ILE A 275 -14.99 16.31 -9.66
CA ILE A 275 -13.72 15.63 -9.41
C ILE A 275 -12.50 16.37 -9.96
N ASP A 276 -12.68 17.40 -10.77
CA ASP A 276 -11.59 18.27 -11.24
C ASP A 276 -11.32 19.45 -10.27
N SER A 277 -12.24 19.69 -9.33
CA SER A 277 -12.17 20.82 -8.41
C SER A 277 -11.23 20.55 -7.23
N SER A 278 -10.18 21.37 -7.07
CA SER A 278 -9.33 21.32 -5.88
C SER A 278 -10.11 21.55 -4.58
N ALA A 279 -11.10 22.46 -4.61
CA ALA A 279 -11.94 22.79 -3.46
C ALA A 279 -12.78 21.60 -2.98
N TRP A 280 -13.13 20.68 -3.89
CA TRP A 280 -13.80 19.44 -3.51
C TRP A 280 -12.86 18.54 -2.71
N TYR A 281 -11.61 18.36 -3.16
CA TYR A 281 -10.60 17.60 -2.40
C TYR A 281 -10.28 18.24 -1.05
N ASP A 282 -10.22 19.58 -0.96
CA ASP A 282 -10.06 20.27 0.32
C ASP A 282 -11.17 19.89 1.30
N THR A 283 -12.41 19.75 0.80
CA THR A 283 -13.56 19.31 1.61
C THR A 283 -13.44 17.83 1.99
N VAL A 284 -13.09 16.97 1.04
CA VAL A 284 -12.94 15.52 1.28
C VAL A 284 -11.87 15.22 2.33
N PHE A 285 -10.78 15.98 2.31
CA PHE A 285 -9.61 15.76 3.18
C PHE A 285 -9.56 16.66 4.41
N ALA A 286 -10.48 17.62 4.57
CA ALA A 286 -10.57 18.43 5.78
C ALA A 286 -10.60 17.60 7.08
N PRO A 287 -11.33 16.46 7.18
CA PRO A 287 -11.30 15.64 8.38
C PRO A 287 -9.91 15.06 8.68
N ILE A 288 -9.13 14.72 7.64
CA ILE A 288 -7.78 14.18 7.80
C ILE A 288 -6.82 15.25 8.29
N LEU A 289 -6.95 16.47 7.77
CA LEU A 289 -6.10 17.61 8.15
C LEU A 289 -6.41 18.13 9.56
N ALA A 290 -7.62 17.90 10.07
CA ALA A 290 -8.04 18.33 11.40
C ALA A 290 -7.83 17.26 12.49
N ALA A 291 -7.62 16.00 12.10
CA ALA A 291 -7.44 14.89 13.02
C ALA A 291 -6.08 14.96 13.75
N PRO A 292 -6.00 14.45 14.99
CA PRO A 292 -4.74 14.36 15.71
C PRO A 292 -3.79 13.38 15.01
N GLY A 293 -2.52 13.79 14.85
CA GLY A 293 -1.46 12.93 14.33
C GLY A 293 -0.77 12.11 15.41
N ILE A 294 0.22 11.28 15.01
CA ILE A 294 1.05 10.52 15.96
C ILE A 294 1.69 11.42 17.02
N ASP A 295 2.12 12.61 16.64
CA ASP A 295 2.84 13.54 17.54
C ASP A 295 1.92 14.19 18.56
N ASP A 296 0.65 14.43 18.23
CA ASP A 296 -0.34 15.01 19.14
C ASP A 296 -0.75 14.00 20.23
N ILE A 297 -0.90 12.72 19.86
CA ILE A 297 -1.28 11.63 20.77
C ILE A 297 -0.08 11.12 21.56
N GLY A 298 1.08 11.08 20.92
CA GLY A 298 2.28 10.42 21.43
C GLY A 298 2.37 8.96 20.97
N ARG A 299 3.46 8.64 20.27
CA ARG A 299 3.69 7.32 19.66
C ARG A 299 3.49 6.13 20.60
N THR A 300 4.04 6.18 21.82
CA THR A 300 3.90 5.07 22.78
C THR A 300 2.45 4.86 23.18
N ARG A 301 1.69 5.94 23.41
CA ARG A 301 0.29 5.85 23.79
C ARG A 301 -0.56 5.28 22.65
N LEU A 302 -0.30 5.74 21.44
CA LEU A 302 -0.95 5.20 20.24
C LEU A 302 -0.63 3.72 20.02
N GLN A 303 0.62 3.28 20.22
CA GLN A 303 1.00 1.86 20.12
C GLN A 303 0.26 1.00 21.15
N GLU A 304 0.10 1.49 22.38
CA GLU A 304 -0.72 0.81 23.40
C GLU A 304 -2.18 0.70 22.94
N ALA A 305 -2.78 1.80 22.48
CA ALA A 305 -4.15 1.82 21.98
C ALA A 305 -4.33 0.88 20.79
N VAL A 306 -3.42 0.87 19.82
CA VAL A 306 -3.48 -0.03 18.65
C VAL A 306 -3.41 -1.49 19.07
N ARG A 307 -2.54 -1.83 20.03
CA ARG A 307 -2.47 -3.20 20.58
C ARG A 307 -3.81 -3.58 21.23
N HIS A 308 -4.31 -2.75 22.14
CA HIS A 308 -5.57 -3.01 22.85
C HIS A 308 -6.77 -3.12 21.89
N GLY A 309 -6.87 -2.23 20.91
CA GLY A 309 -7.93 -2.27 19.90
C GLY A 309 -7.83 -3.52 19.04
N SER A 310 -6.62 -3.94 18.64
CA SER A 310 -6.43 -5.17 17.87
C SER A 310 -6.84 -6.43 18.64
N ASP A 311 -6.51 -6.49 19.93
CA ASP A 311 -6.91 -7.60 20.82
C ASP A 311 -8.45 -7.69 20.93
N LEU A 312 -9.13 -6.54 21.11
CA LEU A 312 -10.59 -6.43 21.17
C LEU A 312 -11.27 -6.87 19.86
N VAL A 313 -10.73 -6.48 18.71
CA VAL A 313 -11.25 -6.91 17.40
C VAL A 313 -11.13 -8.43 17.25
N HIS A 314 -9.99 -9.00 17.67
CA HIS A 314 -9.78 -10.45 17.61
C HIS A 314 -10.76 -11.21 18.51
N GLU A 315 -10.92 -10.77 19.76
CA GLU A 315 -11.85 -11.36 20.73
C GLU A 315 -13.29 -11.34 20.20
N THR A 316 -13.74 -10.19 19.67
CA THR A 316 -15.08 -10.03 19.08
C THR A 316 -15.31 -11.02 17.92
N LEU A 317 -14.32 -11.17 17.03
CA LEU A 317 -14.41 -12.11 15.89
C LEU A 317 -14.44 -13.57 16.35
N GLU A 318 -13.71 -13.93 17.40
CA GLU A 318 -13.74 -15.28 17.98
C GLU A 318 -15.07 -15.60 18.65
N GLU A 319 -15.66 -14.62 19.34
CA GLU A 319 -16.99 -14.72 19.94
C GLU A 319 -18.08 -14.91 18.87
N GLU A 320 -18.09 -14.07 17.83
CA GLU A 320 -19.02 -14.18 16.71
C GLU A 320 -18.93 -15.54 16.02
N ARG A 321 -17.69 -16.01 15.77
CA ARG A 321 -17.44 -17.33 15.18
C ARG A 321 -17.93 -18.46 16.08
N SER A 322 -17.73 -18.34 17.39
CA SER A 322 -18.19 -19.32 18.38
C SER A 322 -19.71 -19.34 18.51
N ALA A 323 -20.37 -18.19 18.30
CA ALA A 323 -21.83 -18.06 18.27
C ALA A 323 -22.46 -18.57 16.96
N GLY A 324 -21.65 -19.01 15.98
CA GLY A 324 -22.15 -19.44 14.67
C GLY A 324 -22.68 -18.28 13.82
N ILE A 325 -22.36 -17.03 14.20
CA ILE A 325 -22.65 -15.84 13.39
C ILE A 325 -21.61 -15.84 12.27
N ASN A 326 -22.06 -15.77 11.03
CA ASN A 326 -21.15 -15.61 9.90
C ASN A 326 -20.54 -14.19 9.98
N PRO A 327 -19.22 -14.04 10.21
CA PRO A 327 -18.58 -12.74 10.42
C PRO A 327 -18.44 -11.92 9.13
N GLN A 328 -19.17 -12.27 8.06
CA GLN A 328 -19.48 -11.31 7.03
C GLN A 328 -20.36 -10.23 7.66
N ARG A 329 -19.72 -9.25 8.32
CA ARG A 329 -20.34 -8.03 8.84
C ARG A 329 -21.31 -7.55 7.76
N ASP A 330 -22.59 -7.60 8.09
CA ASP A 330 -23.64 -7.01 7.27
C ASP A 330 -23.22 -5.56 6.98
N GLU A 331 -23.07 -5.22 5.70
CA GLU A 331 -22.60 -3.90 5.23
C GLU A 331 -23.50 -2.75 5.73
N THR A 332 -24.64 -3.08 6.36
CA THR A 332 -25.58 -2.14 6.97
C THR A 332 -25.49 -2.02 8.50
N ALA A 333 -24.87 -2.97 9.20
CA ALA A 333 -24.90 -3.10 10.66
C ALA A 333 -23.56 -2.76 11.32
N ASN A 334 -22.94 -1.64 10.96
CA ASN A 334 -21.87 -1.10 11.78
C ASN A 334 -22.49 -0.34 12.98
N PRO A 335 -22.31 -0.78 14.23
CA PRO A 335 -22.80 -0.02 15.39
C PRO A 335 -22.08 1.31 15.58
N TYR A 336 -20.96 1.55 14.88
CA TYR A 336 -20.20 2.80 14.91
C TYR A 336 -20.56 3.78 13.78
N ARG A 337 -21.60 3.49 12.98
CA ARG A 337 -22.01 4.30 11.81
C ARG A 337 -22.65 5.65 12.16
N ASP A 338 -23.02 5.89 13.41
CA ASP A 338 -23.66 7.15 13.82
C ASP A 338 -22.66 8.31 14.08
N GLY A 339 -21.36 8.06 13.90
CA GLY A 339 -20.37 9.11 13.74
C GLY A 339 -20.29 9.56 12.29
N THR A 340 -21.23 10.40 11.83
CA THR A 340 -20.97 11.21 10.65
C THR A 340 -19.66 11.96 10.89
N LEU A 341 -18.67 11.74 10.02
CA LEU A 341 -17.51 12.61 9.86
C LEU A 341 -18.01 14.00 9.42
N THR A 342 -18.56 14.78 10.35
CA THR A 342 -18.84 16.21 10.19
C THR A 342 -17.78 17.03 10.88
#